data_AF-A0A958RKP9-F1
#
_entry.id   AF-A0A958RKP9-F1
#
_cell.length_a   1.000
_cell.length_b   1.000
_cell.length_c   1.000
_cell.angle_alpha   90.00
_cell.angle_beta   90.00
_cell.angle_gamma   90.00
#
_symmetry.space_group_name_H-M   'P 1'
#
loop_
_entity.id
_entity.type
_entity.pdbx_description
1 polymer ?
#
loop_
_entity_poly.entity_id
_entity_poly.type
_entity_poly.pdbx_seq_one_letter_code
_entity_poly.pdbx_strand_id
1 'polypeptide(L)'
;MILTWGCGIFCSMSQIFHNIQLGLDEDLEEKLAWLMPNFGSYHVLRQSVDARRRHEPHLVYSVEVFAQGEHPPENSFALDRVSYQGPP
;
A
#
# COMPACT_ATOMS: atom_id res chain seq x y z
N MET A 1 31.27 23.52 -13.72
CA MET A 1 30.93 22.13 -13.37
C MET A 1 29.56 22.18 -12.70
N ILE A 2 28.49 22.11 -13.50
CA ILE A 2 27.11 22.32 -13.04
C ILE A 2 26.60 20.96 -12.56
N LEU A 3 26.44 20.81 -11.25
CA LEU A 3 25.79 19.66 -10.64
C LEU A 3 24.26 19.84 -10.78
N THR A 4 23.72 19.40 -11.91
CA THR A 4 22.30 19.10 -12.05
C THR A 4 21.97 17.85 -11.24
N TRP A 5 21.55 18.04 -9.99
CA TRP A 5 20.66 17.09 -9.34
C TRP A 5 19.25 17.66 -9.47
N GLY A 6 18.74 17.61 -10.72
CA GLY A 6 17.32 17.58 -10.92
C GLY A 6 16.83 16.32 -10.23
N CYS A 7 16.27 16.48 -9.02
CA CYS A 7 15.54 15.42 -8.35
C CYS A 7 14.49 14.94 -9.35
N GLY A 8 14.78 13.80 -9.95
CA GLY A 8 13.95 13.15 -10.94
C GLY A 8 12.61 12.91 -10.29
N ILE A 9 11.64 13.69 -10.75
CA ILE A 9 10.22 13.42 -10.67
C ILE A 9 10.05 11.96 -11.12
N PHE A 10 10.01 11.03 -10.18
CA PHE A 10 9.45 9.69 -10.42
C PHE A 10 7.94 9.93 -10.58
N CYS A 11 7.53 10.37 -11.77
CA CYS A 11 6.16 10.27 -12.22
C CYS A 11 5.91 8.81 -12.56
N SER A 12 5.87 7.96 -11.53
CA SER A 12 5.35 6.60 -11.66
C SER A 12 3.88 6.74 -12.08
N MET A 13 3.45 5.96 -13.07
CA MET A 13 2.02 5.85 -13.42
C MET A 13 1.35 4.91 -12.41
N SER A 14 1.43 5.27 -11.12
CA SER A 14 0.76 4.56 -10.05
C SER A 14 -0.65 5.11 -9.87
N GLN A 15 -1.62 4.21 -9.76
CA GLN A 15 -3.00 4.57 -9.47
C GLN A 15 -3.32 4.22 -8.03
N ILE A 16 -3.77 5.22 -7.27
CA ILE A 16 -4.18 5.01 -5.88
C ILE A 16 -5.68 4.79 -5.85
N PHE A 17 -6.08 3.62 -5.38
CA PHE A 17 -7.47 3.28 -5.11
C PHE A 17 -7.74 3.40 -3.62
N HIS A 18 -8.75 4.21 -3.27
CA HIS A 18 -9.19 4.39 -1.90
C HIS A 18 -10.52 3.67 -1.68
N ASN A 19 -10.72 3.19 -0.46
CA ASN A 19 -11.99 2.60 -0.01
C ASN A 19 -12.40 1.33 -0.77
N ILE A 20 -11.43 0.47 -1.13
CA ILE A 20 -11.76 -0.87 -1.63
C ILE A 20 -12.32 -1.67 -0.46
N GLN A 21 -13.62 -1.95 -0.52
CA GLN A 21 -14.31 -2.78 0.45
C GLN A 21 -14.24 -4.23 -0.01
N LEU A 22 -13.71 -5.10 0.84
CA LEU A 22 -13.64 -6.54 0.64
C LEU A 22 -14.39 -7.24 1.76
N GLY A 23 -15.14 -8.28 1.41
CA GLY A 23 -15.60 -9.27 2.40
C GLY A 23 -14.41 -9.98 3.05
N LEU A 24 -14.61 -10.59 4.22
CA LEU A 24 -13.55 -11.39 4.85
C LEU A 24 -13.09 -12.58 4.00
N ASP A 25 -13.98 -13.07 3.13
CA ASP A 25 -13.74 -14.20 2.22
C ASP A 25 -13.35 -13.75 0.79
N GLU A 26 -13.26 -12.43 0.53
CA GLU A 26 -12.92 -11.91 -0.80
C GLU A 26 -11.42 -11.63 -0.93
N ASP A 27 -10.84 -12.04 -2.07
CA ASP A 27 -9.44 -11.79 -2.39
C ASP A 27 -9.21 -10.40 -3.02
N LEU A 28 -8.22 -9.68 -2.48
CA LEU A 28 -7.84 -8.36 -2.96
C LEU A 28 -7.27 -8.42 -4.39
N GLU A 29 -6.45 -9.43 -4.69
CA GLU A 29 -5.86 -9.61 -6.02
C GLU A 29 -6.92 -9.80 -7.10
N GLU A 30 -7.99 -10.55 -6.81
CA GLU A 30 -9.09 -10.73 -7.74
C GLU A 30 -9.74 -9.38 -8.05
N LYS A 31 -10.15 -8.61 -7.02
CA LYS A 31 -10.73 -7.27 -7.24
C LYS A 31 -9.80 -6.34 -8.00
N LEU A 32 -8.50 -6.40 -7.73
CA LEU A 32 -7.51 -5.62 -8.48
C LEU A 32 -7.41 -6.06 -9.94
N ALA A 33 -7.53 -7.34 -10.24
CA ALA A 33 -7.55 -7.86 -11.61
C ALA A 33 -8.80 -7.40 -12.38
N TRP A 34 -9.96 -7.31 -11.71
CA TRP A 34 -11.18 -6.74 -12.30
C TRP A 34 -11.05 -5.24 -12.60
N LEU A 35 -10.38 -4.50 -11.72
CA LEU A 35 -10.18 -3.05 -11.88
C LEU A 35 -9.09 -2.72 -12.92
N MET A 36 -8.01 -3.49 -12.95
CA MET A 36 -6.87 -3.26 -13.84
C MET A 36 -6.24 -4.60 -14.25
N PRO A 37 -6.66 -5.24 -15.35
CA PRO A 37 -6.24 -6.61 -15.70
C PRO A 37 -4.74 -6.77 -15.97
N ASN A 38 -4.01 -5.67 -16.22
CA ASN A 38 -2.57 -5.67 -16.49
C ASN A 38 -1.77 -5.00 -15.35
N PHE A 39 -2.21 -5.15 -14.09
CA PHE A 39 -1.43 -4.67 -12.96
C PHE A 39 -0.16 -5.51 -12.78
N GLY A 40 0.98 -4.85 -12.54
CA GLY A 40 2.26 -5.53 -12.33
C GLY A 40 2.49 -5.85 -10.87
N SER A 41 2.32 -4.83 -10.03
CA SER A 41 2.49 -4.93 -8.58
C SER A 41 1.49 -4.01 -7.87
N TYR A 42 1.25 -4.27 -6.60
CA TYR A 42 0.42 -3.40 -5.75
C TYR A 42 1.08 -3.22 -4.38
N HIS A 43 0.79 -2.10 -3.74
CA HIS A 43 1.25 -1.74 -2.41
C HIS A 43 0.04 -1.35 -1.56
N VAL A 44 -0.13 -2.02 -0.42
CA VAL A 44 -1.21 -1.68 0.52
C VAL A 44 -0.77 -0.47 1.36
N LEU A 45 -1.30 0.70 1.06
CA LEU A 45 -0.99 1.94 1.80
C LEU A 45 -1.63 1.93 3.19
N ARG A 46 -2.86 1.43 3.27
CA ARG A 46 -3.64 1.39 4.50
C ARG A 46 -4.63 0.25 4.45
N GLN A 47 -4.72 -0.48 5.55
CA GLN A 47 -5.76 -1.47 5.79
C GLN A 47 -6.52 -1.08 7.05
N SER A 48 -7.84 -1.15 6.99
CA SER A 48 -8.73 -0.93 8.13
C SER A 48 -9.91 -1.89 8.08
N VAL A 49 -10.50 -2.19 9.23
CA VAL A 49 -11.68 -3.03 9.32
C VAL A 49 -12.88 -2.15 9.65
N ASP A 50 -13.90 -2.17 8.79
CA ASP A 50 -15.20 -1.62 9.12
C ASP A 50 -16.07 -2.72 9.76
N ALA A 51 -16.18 -2.63 11.10
CA ALA A 51 -16.99 -3.52 11.91
C ALA A 51 -18.35 -2.92 12.30
N ARG A 52 -18.77 -1.81 11.68
CA ARG A 52 -20.05 -1.14 12.03
C ARG A 52 -21.26 -2.03 11.75
N ARG A 53 -21.16 -2.94 10.78
CA ARG A 53 -22.20 -3.92 10.46
C ARG A 53 -21.90 -5.22 11.20
N ARG A 54 -22.63 -5.46 12.29
CA ARG A 54 -22.46 -6.60 13.22
C ARG A 54 -22.49 -7.99 12.56
N HIS A 55 -23.11 -8.11 11.40
CA HIS A 55 -23.30 -9.37 10.68
C HIS A 55 -22.38 -9.53 9.47
N GLU A 56 -21.65 -8.48 9.09
CA GLU A 56 -20.86 -8.46 7.86
C GLU A 56 -19.71 -7.45 8.00
N PRO A 57 -18.62 -7.81 8.69
CA PRO A 57 -17.42 -6.98 8.75
C PRO A 57 -16.78 -6.89 7.36
N HIS A 58 -16.41 -5.67 6.96
CA HIS A 58 -15.75 -5.42 5.69
C HIS A 58 -14.32 -4.93 5.94
N LEU A 59 -13.38 -5.39 5.13
CA LEU A 59 -12.03 -4.86 5.10
C LEU A 59 -11.99 -3.70 4.12
N VAL A 60 -11.56 -2.54 4.59
CA VAL A 60 -11.40 -1.32 3.81
C VAL A 60 -9.92 -1.10 3.54
N TYR A 61 -9.54 -1.24 2.28
CA TYR A 61 -8.18 -1.06 1.80
C TYR A 61 -8.02 0.24 1.02
N SER A 62 -6.88 0.88 1.22
CA SER A 62 -6.31 1.85 0.29
C SER A 62 -5.06 1.23 -0.30
N VAL A 63 -5.02 1.07 -1.61
CA VAL A 63 -3.93 0.40 -2.32
C VAL A 63 -3.44 1.28 -3.45
N GLU A 64 -2.13 1.27 -3.64
CA GLU A 64 -1.47 1.85 -4.80
C GLU A 64 -1.11 0.73 -5.76
N VAL A 65 -1.54 0.85 -7.00
CA VAL A 65 -1.36 -0.17 -8.03
C VAL A 65 -0.42 0.38 -9.09
N PHE A 66 0.61 -0.41 -9.42
CA PHE A 66 1.64 -0.05 -10.37
C PHE A 66 1.42 -0.79 -11.69
N ALA A 67 1.76 -0.12 -12.78
CA ALA A 67 1.76 -0.73 -14.10
C ALA A 67 2.82 -1.84 -14.21
N GLN A 68 2.68 -2.70 -15.22
CA GLN A 68 3.59 -3.79 -15.50
C GLN A 68 5.04 -3.29 -15.67
N GLY A 69 5.95 -3.78 -14.83
CA GLY A 69 7.38 -3.43 -14.86
C GLY A 69 7.82 -2.40 -13.81
N GLU A 70 6.89 -1.85 -13.01
CA GLU A 70 7.19 -0.98 -11.88
C GLU A 70 7.05 -1.75 -10.55
N HIS A 71 8.02 -1.56 -9.66
CA HIS A 71 8.03 -2.16 -8.33
C HIS A 71 7.81 -1.09 -7.26
N PRO A 72 7.07 -1.40 -6.18
CA PRO A 72 6.85 -0.44 -5.11
C PRO A 72 8.19 -0.08 -4.44
N PRO A 73 8.35 1.15 -3.92
CA PRO A 73 9.48 1.45 -3.05
C PRO A 73 9.40 0.56 -1.81
N GLU A 74 10.45 -0.22 -1.59
CA GLU A 74 10.56 -1.13 -0.45
C GLU A 74 10.70 -0.29 0.83
N ASN A 75 9.67 -0.27 1.68
CA ASN A 75 9.70 0.48 2.93
C ASN A 75 10.61 -0.24 3.95
N SER A 76 11.90 0.06 3.91
CA SER A 76 12.86 -0.41 4.93
C SER A 76 12.71 0.43 6.21
N PHE A 77 12.06 -0.11 7.25
CA PHE A 77 12.04 0.52 8.56
C PHE A 77 13.27 0.08 9.37
N ALA A 78 14.23 0.97 9.56
CA ALA A 78 15.33 0.76 10.51
C ALA A 78 14.82 1.03 11.94
N LEU A 79 14.41 -0.03 12.64
CA LEU A 79 14.03 0.07 14.05
C LEU A 79 15.29 0.00 14.91
N ASP A 80 15.73 1.15 15.42
CA ASP A 80 16.77 1.18 16.44
C ASP A 80 16.22 0.64 17.77
N ARG A 81 16.85 -0.41 18.28
CA ARG A 81 16.48 -1.05 19.56
C ARG A 81 16.83 -0.12 20.72
N VAL A 82 15.82 0.50 21.33
CA VAL A 82 16.01 1.31 22.54
C VAL A 82 16.24 0.39 23.75
N SER A 83 17.38 0.53 24.42
CA SER A 83 17.70 -0.18 25.65
C SER A 83 17.07 0.56 26.84
N TYR A 84 16.03 -0.01 27.44
CA TYR A 84 15.39 0.53 28.63
C TYR A 84 16.24 0.23 29.88
N GLN A 85 16.72 1.27 30.56
CA GLN A 85 17.27 1.17 31.92
C GLN A 85 16.16 1.64 32.88
N GLY A 86 15.66 0.73 33.71
CA GLY A 86 14.51 0.95 34.59
C GLY A 86 14.73 2.05 35.65
N PRO A 87 13.68 2.41 36.40
CA PRO A 87 13.78 3.42 37.44
C PRO A 87 14.75 3.00 38.56
N PRO A 88 15.40 3.98 39.23
CA PRO A 88 16.42 3.73 40.25
C PRO A 88 15.87 3.08 41.51
#